data_AF-A0A918H720-F1
#
_entry.id   AF-A0A918H720-F1
#
_cell.length_a   1.000
_cell.length_b   1.000
_cell.length_c   1.000
_cell.angle_alpha   90.00
_cell.angle_beta   90.00
_cell.angle_gamma   90.00
#
_symmetry.space_group_name_H-M   'P 1'
#
loop_
_entity.id
_entity.type
_entity.pdbx_description
1 polymer ?
#
loop_
_entity_poly.entity_id
_entity_poly.type
_entity_poly.pdbx_seq_one_letter_code
_entity_poly.pdbx_strand_id
1 'polypeptide(L)'
;MAERPDDEEVRLVTETVDSLEALADPVERAKRAGKLLAEWPVQGARLREIRQEAVVAMRAQKISYREIAKTLEISLTRVQQIEAGERGKKPKAAE
;
A
#
# COMPACT_ATOMS: atom_id res chain seq x y z
N MET A 1 22.49 12.51 -13.59
CA MET A 1 21.59 12.06 -12.52
C MET A 1 20.63 11.10 -13.17
N ALA A 2 20.79 9.80 -12.94
CA ALA A 2 19.89 8.81 -13.54
C ALA A 2 18.56 8.91 -12.83
N GLU A 3 17.51 9.20 -13.60
CA GLU A 3 16.12 9.16 -13.18
C GLU A 3 15.86 7.76 -12.59
N ARG A 4 15.68 7.72 -11.28
CA ARG A 4 15.34 6.50 -10.56
C ARG A 4 13.93 6.10 -11.03
N PRO A 5 13.70 4.88 -11.55
CA PRO A 5 12.37 4.41 -11.94
C PRO A 5 11.43 4.16 -10.74
N ASP A 6 11.71 4.78 -9.59
CA ASP A 6 11.42 4.26 -8.25
C ASP A 6 9.93 4.24 -7.84
N ASP A 7 8.99 4.71 -8.68
CA ASP A 7 7.56 4.75 -8.35
C ASP A 7 6.64 4.53 -9.58
N GLU A 8 7.11 3.89 -10.65
CA GLU A 8 6.30 3.73 -11.87
C GLU A 8 4.97 3.01 -11.60
N GLU A 9 4.98 1.95 -10.80
CA GLU A 9 3.76 1.23 -10.42
C GLU A 9 2.81 2.08 -9.58
N VAL A 10 3.35 2.96 -8.71
CA VAL A 10 2.55 3.88 -7.90
C VAL A 10 1.90 4.90 -8.82
N ARG A 11 2.68 5.50 -9.73
CA ARG A 11 2.20 6.48 -10.70
C ARG A 11 1.10 5.91 -11.58
N LEU A 12 1.27 4.70 -12.13
CA LEU A 12 0.26 4.05 -12.97
C LEU A 12 -1.07 3.86 -12.24
N VAL A 13 -1.02 3.44 -10.97
CA VAL A 13 -2.22 3.25 -10.16
C VAL A 13 -2.90 4.58 -9.85
N THR A 14 -2.14 5.61 -9.46
CA THR A 14 -2.72 6.94 -9.15
C THR A 14 -3.26 7.63 -10.40
N GLU A 15 -2.54 7.59 -11.52
CA GLU A 15 -3.00 8.15 -12.80
C GLU A 15 -4.27 7.44 -13.29
N THR A 16 -4.40 6.14 -13.04
CA THR A 16 -5.63 5.41 -13.35
C THR A 16 -6.80 5.98 -12.56
N VAL A 17 -6.63 6.26 -11.27
CA VAL A 17 -7.68 6.88 -10.43
C VAL A 17 -8.00 8.29 -10.94
N ASP A 18 -7.00 9.12 -11.23
CA ASP A 18 -7.19 10.48 -11.77
C ASP A 18 -7.95 10.45 -13.10
N SER A 19 -7.66 9.47 -13.96
CA SER A 19 -8.34 9.30 -15.25
C SER A 19 -9.84 8.99 -15.09
N LEU A 20 -10.24 8.32 -14.00
CA LEU A 20 -11.64 8.04 -13.72
C LEU A 20 -12.37 9.32 -13.33
N GLU A 21 -11.77 10.18 -12.51
CA GLU A 21 -12.34 11.47 -12.12
C GLU A 21 -12.58 12.39 -13.32
N ALA A 22 -11.67 12.37 -14.30
CA ALA A 22 -11.75 13.15 -15.52
C ALA A 22 -12.86 12.73 -16.52
N LEU A 23 -13.49 11.56 -16.35
CA LEU A 23 -14.56 11.09 -17.24
C LEU A 23 -15.78 12.01 -17.18
N ALA A 24 -16.23 12.55 -18.33
CA ALA A 24 -17.35 13.49 -18.35
C ALA A 24 -18.71 12.85 -17.99
N ASP A 25 -18.94 11.58 -18.37
CA ASP A 25 -20.19 10.87 -18.08
C ASP A 25 -20.17 10.33 -16.63
N PRO A 26 -21.07 10.80 -15.75
CA PRO A 26 -21.14 10.35 -14.36
C PRO A 26 -21.52 8.86 -14.24
N VAL A 27 -22.31 8.32 -15.17
CA VAL A 27 -22.71 6.90 -15.16
C VAL A 27 -21.50 6.02 -15.48
N GLU A 28 -20.74 6.38 -16.52
CA GLU A 28 -19.53 5.65 -16.89
C GLU A 28 -18.45 5.76 -15.81
N ARG A 29 -18.27 6.94 -15.22
CA ARG A 29 -17.38 7.16 -14.07
C ARG A 29 -17.72 6.21 -12.92
N ALA A 30 -18.98 6.19 -12.49
CA ALA A 30 -19.43 5.34 -11.39
C ALA A 30 -19.25 3.84 -11.70
N LYS A 31 -19.58 3.40 -12.92
CA LYS A 31 -19.40 2.00 -13.34
C LYS A 31 -17.94 1.56 -13.28
N ARG A 32 -17.01 2.37 -13.81
CA ARG A 32 -15.60 2.02 -13.85
C ARG A 32 -14.95 2.07 -12.47
N ALA A 33 -15.24 3.10 -11.69
CA ALA A 33 -14.79 3.19 -10.30
C ALA A 33 -15.31 2.00 -9.47
N GLY A 34 -16.59 1.62 -9.65
CA GLY A 34 -17.17 0.45 -8.98
C GLY A 34 -16.46 -0.86 -9.30
N LYS A 35 -16.05 -1.07 -10.57
CA LYS A 35 -15.25 -2.25 -10.96
C LYS A 35 -13.89 -2.26 -10.27
N LEU A 36 -13.19 -1.13 -10.23
CA LEU A 36 -11.89 -1.04 -9.56
C LEU A 36 -12.03 -1.29 -8.04
N LEU A 37 -13.08 -0.74 -7.42
CA LEU A 37 -13.38 -0.95 -6.01
C LEU A 37 -13.69 -2.42 -5.69
N ALA A 38 -14.30 -3.17 -6.61
CA ALA A 38 -14.57 -4.59 -6.42
C ALA A 38 -13.28 -5.44 -6.38
N GLU A 39 -12.25 -5.04 -7.14
CA GLU A 39 -10.94 -5.71 -7.16
C GLU A 39 -10.05 -5.30 -5.97
N TRP A 40 -10.25 -4.10 -5.43
CA TRP A 40 -9.38 -3.52 -4.41
C TRP A 40 -9.19 -4.36 -3.13
N PRO A 41 -10.18 -5.10 -2.60
CA PRO A 41 -9.98 -5.97 -1.45
C PRO A 41 -8.88 -7.02 -1.68
N VAL A 42 -8.85 -7.61 -2.89
CA VAL A 42 -7.87 -8.65 -3.28
C VAL A 42 -6.50 -8.01 -3.48
N GLN A 43 -6.43 -6.94 -4.29
CA GLN A 43 -5.16 -6.26 -4.57
C GLN A 43 -4.57 -5.64 -3.29
N GLY A 44 -5.40 -5.02 -2.47
CA GLY A 44 -5.00 -4.46 -1.17
C GLY A 44 -4.56 -5.51 -0.16
N ALA A 45 -5.08 -6.75 -0.22
CA ALA A 45 -4.54 -7.85 0.57
C ALA A 45 -3.15 -8.26 0.07
N ARG A 46 -3.00 -8.45 -1.24
CA ARG A 46 -1.73 -8.81 -1.88
C ARG A 46 -0.62 -7.77 -1.63
N LEU A 47 -0.93 -6.48 -1.69
CA LEU A 47 0.04 -5.41 -1.36
C LEU A 47 0.51 -5.47 0.11
N ARG A 48 -0.37 -5.88 1.04
CA ARG A 48 0.03 -6.06 2.45
C ARG A 48 0.94 -7.27 2.62
N GLU A 49 0.66 -8.36 1.92
CA GLU A 49 1.47 -9.57 1.91
C GLU A 49 2.86 -9.28 1.35
N ILE A 50 2.95 -8.63 0.18
CA ILE A 50 4.22 -8.18 -0.42
C ILE A 50 5.04 -7.36 0.60
N ARG A 51 4.40 -6.40 1.28
CA ARG A 51 5.09 -5.58 2.29
C ARG A 51 5.52 -6.40 3.52
N GLN A 52 4.69 -7.33 3.98
CA GLN A 52 5.02 -8.21 5.10
C GLN A 52 6.20 -9.11 4.77
N GLU A 53 6.17 -9.77 3.61
CA GLU A 53 7.26 -10.63 3.12
C GLU A 53 8.58 -9.88 3.04
N ALA A 54 8.57 -8.63 2.55
CA ALA A 54 9.76 -7.80 2.50
C ALA A 54 10.34 -7.51 3.89
N VAL A 55 9.50 -7.17 4.88
CA VAL A 55 9.93 -6.95 6.28
C VAL A 55 10.47 -8.24 6.89
N VAL A 56 9.79 -9.38 6.69
CA VAL A 56 10.24 -10.68 7.18
C VAL A 56 11.60 -11.05 6.56
N ALA A 57 11.80 -10.80 5.27
CA ALA A 57 13.06 -11.05 4.58
C ALA A 57 14.21 -10.16 5.11
N MET A 58 13.96 -8.89 5.42
CA MET A 58 14.94 -8.01 6.08
C MET A 58 15.30 -8.51 7.48
N ARG A 59 14.32 -9.02 8.22
CA ARG A 59 14.52 -9.60 9.56
C ARG A 59 15.30 -10.91 9.51
N ALA A 60 15.07 -11.74 8.50
CA ALA A 60 15.87 -12.95 8.24
C ALA A 60 17.35 -12.63 7.95
N GLN A 61 17.63 -11.47 7.35
CA GLN A 61 18.97 -10.92 7.16
C GLN A 61 19.58 -10.30 8.44
N LYS A 62 18.92 -10.44 9.60
CA LYS A 62 19.33 -9.90 10.91
C LYS A 62 19.37 -8.36 10.97
N ILE A 63 18.74 -7.66 10.03
CA ILE A 63 18.60 -6.19 10.10
C ILE A 63 17.72 -5.83 11.30
N SER A 64 18.17 -4.86 12.11
CA SER A 64 17.44 -4.47 13.32
C SER A 64 16.12 -3.76 12.96
N TYR A 65 15.09 -3.87 13.82
CA TYR A 65 13.83 -3.15 13.61
C TYR A 65 14.02 -1.63 13.45
N ARG A 66 14.97 -1.05 14.19
CA ARG A 66 15.25 0.39 14.14
C ARG A 66 15.84 0.80 12.79
N GLU A 67 16.69 -0.04 12.23
CA GLU A 67 17.28 0.18 10.90
C GLU A 67 16.24 0.00 9.80
N ILE A 68 15.41 -1.05 9.86
CA ILE A 68 14.28 -1.22 8.93
C ILE A 68 13.33 -0.03 8.98
N ALA A 69 12.98 0.44 10.19
CA ALA A 69 12.12 1.61 10.39
C ALA A 69 12.70 2.87 9.72
N LYS A 70 14.01 3.08 9.86
CA LYS A 70 14.72 4.20 9.21
C LYS A 70 14.73 4.04 7.69
N THR A 71 15.01 2.83 7.18
CA THR A 71 15.09 2.56 5.74
C THR A 71 13.74 2.69 5.04
N LEU A 72 12.66 2.25 5.69
CA LEU A 72 11.30 2.30 5.16
C LEU A 72 10.53 3.57 5.55
N GLU A 73 11.16 4.49 6.29
CA GLU A 73 10.57 5.75 6.76
C GLU A 73 9.24 5.56 7.52
N ILE A 74 9.14 4.50 8.33
CA ILE A 74 7.98 4.19 9.17
C ILE A 74 8.40 4.01 10.63
N SER A 75 7.43 4.03 11.56
CA SER A 75 7.74 3.81 12.97
C SER A 75 8.21 2.37 13.25
N LEU A 76 9.06 2.20 14.26
CA LEU A 76 9.51 0.89 14.74
C LEU A 76 8.32 -0.02 15.09
N THR A 77 7.33 0.51 15.78
CA THR A 77 6.08 -0.20 16.10
C THR A 77 5.38 -0.68 14.84
N ARG A 78 5.38 0.12 13.77
CA ARG A 78 4.76 -0.27 12.51
C ARG A 78 5.51 -1.41 11.83
N VAL A 79 6.84 -1.42 11.87
CA VAL A 79 7.65 -2.55 11.38
C VAL A 79 7.27 -3.85 12.10
N GLN A 80 7.20 -3.82 13.43
CA GLN A 80 6.84 -4.99 14.24
C GLN A 80 5.42 -5.51 13.91
N GLN A 81 4.45 -4.61 13.76
CA GLN A 81 3.10 -4.97 13.32
C GLN A 81 3.09 -5.59 11.93
N ILE A 82 3.87 -5.04 11.00
CA ILE A 82 3.95 -5.57 9.63
C ILE A 82 4.53 -6.99 9.64
N GLU A 83 5.63 -7.23 10.37
CA GLU A 83 6.23 -8.57 10.49
C GLU A 83 5.24 -9.57 11.09
N ALA A 84 4.51 -9.18 12.13
CA ALA A 84 3.47 -10.00 12.78
C ALA A 84 2.21 -10.23 11.92
N GLY A 85 2.12 -9.61 10.74
CA GLY A 85 0.94 -9.68 9.87
C GLY A 85 -0.25 -8.87 10.39
N GLU A 86 -0.04 -7.99 11.37
CA GLU A 86 -1.07 -7.18 11.96
C GLU A 86 -1.52 -6.06 11.00
N ARG A 87 -2.81 -6.09 10.70
CA ARG A 87 -3.52 -5.01 10.00
C ARG A 87 -3.82 -3.96 11.07
N GLY A 88 -3.37 -2.72 10.86
CA GLY A 88 -3.50 -1.64 11.86
C GLY A 88 -4.91 -1.61 12.48
N LYS A 89 -4.99 -1.44 13.81
CA LYS A 89 -6.26 -1.41 14.52
C LYS A 89 -7.19 -0.40 13.86
N LYS A 90 -8.44 -0.82 13.54
CA LYS A 90 -9.52 0.15 13.30
C LYS A 90 -9.50 1.13 14.47
N PRO A 91 -9.56 2.46 14.26
CA PRO A 91 -9.82 3.37 15.37
C PRO A 91 -11.06 2.84 16.08
N LYS A 92 -10.99 2.70 17.42
CA LYS A 92 -12.20 2.43 18.21
C LYS A 92 -13.21 3.46 17.77
N ALA A 93 -14.36 3.02 17.26
CA ALA A 93 -15.51 3.90 17.14
C ALA A 93 -15.68 4.53 18.53
N ALA A 94 -15.54 5.85 18.62
CA ALA A 94 -15.91 6.57 19.81
C ALA A 94 -17.41 6.31 19.98
N GLU A 95 -17.74 5.68 21.11
CA GLU A 95 -19.10 5.47 21.60
C GLU A 95 -19.74 6.81 21.98
#